data_AF-A0A654KF54-F1
#
_entry.id   AF-A0A654KF54-F1
#
_cell.length_a   1.000
_cell.length_b   1.000
_cell.length_c   1.000
_cell.angle_alpha   90.00
_cell.angle_beta   90.00
_cell.angle_gamma   90.00
#
_symmetry.space_group_name_H-M   'P 1'
#
loop_
_entity.id
_entity.type
_entity.pdbx_description
1 polymer ?
#
loop_
_entity_poly.entity_id
_entity_poly.type
_entity_poly.pdbx_seq_one_letter_code
_entity_poly.pdbx_strand_id
1 'polypeptide(L)'
;MPELPEVEVTKQDLYSMILESEVGTESKTIAKVLPYTKEFFTAKTNPRNNKKDFLAQILKYDDRRKELENSKITSIYRIAKYIIISTDASLHFVIHLGMSATVYSIIATPNDRKLIESGGGLEFLDFLNSSTDRVFARHHHTGFLLKDGRIFLFHDVRRFGEWAVLTDDELNKFKDGFGSSWDPHLSNFDSKSLIEFINNHPQKTTRKWNQSNMGLLSFIGKSGAIKGCGAIYSREVVFASGLDPSTPISSLKEYDWINLANSMQTVLSESISDGGTAFNSKDTDDADSVRSRGDFVRPSGQLSRYQEKLKSYKKKH
;
A
#
# COMPACT_ATOMS: atom_id res chain seq x y z
N MET A 1 -5.06 -2.26 8.61
CA MET A 1 -3.74 -2.03 7.98
C MET A 1 -3.88 -2.51 6.56
N PRO A 2 -3.75 -1.64 5.54
CA PRO A 2 -3.71 -2.07 4.15
C PRO A 2 -2.78 -3.27 3.97
N GLU A 3 -3.33 -4.32 3.37
CA GLU A 3 -2.61 -5.53 2.99
C GLU A 3 -2.49 -5.54 1.45
N LEU A 4 -2.17 -6.68 0.84
CA LEU A 4 -1.97 -6.73 -0.62
C LEU A 4 -3.18 -6.25 -1.41
N PRO A 5 -4.43 -6.68 -1.12
CA PRO A 5 -5.58 -6.22 -1.88
C PRO A 5 -5.76 -4.70 -1.88
N GLU A 6 -5.67 -4.03 -0.73
CA GLU A 6 -5.87 -2.58 -0.65
C GLU A 6 -4.75 -1.79 -1.37
N VAL A 7 -3.50 -2.29 -1.27
CA VAL A 7 -2.35 -1.68 -1.96
C VAL A 7 -2.46 -1.89 -3.47
N GLU A 8 -2.86 -3.09 -3.91
CA GLU A 8 -3.06 -3.43 -5.31
C GLU A 8 -4.19 -2.59 -5.93
N VAL A 9 -5.31 -2.44 -5.22
CA VAL A 9 -6.43 -1.60 -5.63
C VAL A 9 -6.02 -0.13 -5.76
N THR A 10 -5.35 0.44 -4.74
CA THR A 10 -4.85 1.82 -4.81
C THR A 10 -3.88 1.99 -5.99
N LYS A 11 -3.02 1.01 -6.24
CA LYS A 11 -2.11 1.00 -7.40
C LYS A 11 -2.87 0.98 -8.71
N GLN A 12 -3.91 0.15 -8.86
CA GLN A 12 -4.75 0.10 -10.07
C GLN A 12 -5.46 1.43 -10.31
N ASP A 13 -6.00 2.06 -9.27
CA ASP A 13 -6.62 3.38 -9.38
C ASP A 13 -5.62 4.44 -9.86
N LEU A 14 -4.43 4.50 -9.26
CA LEU A 14 -3.38 5.41 -9.70
C LEU A 14 -2.95 5.14 -11.14
N TYR A 15 -2.83 3.86 -11.52
CA TYR A 15 -2.50 3.47 -12.90
C TYR A 15 -3.55 3.97 -13.89
N SER A 16 -4.83 3.68 -13.66
CA SER A 16 -5.92 4.09 -14.56
C SER A 16 -6.06 5.61 -14.61
N MET A 17 -5.91 6.29 -13.47
CA MET A 17 -5.97 7.75 -13.44
C MET A 17 -4.79 8.41 -14.15
N ILE A 18 -3.57 7.90 -14.03
CA ILE A 18 -2.39 8.60 -14.52
C ILE A 18 -1.99 8.07 -15.90
N LEU A 19 -1.78 6.76 -16.01
CA LEU A 19 -1.20 6.14 -17.19
C LEU A 19 -2.23 5.80 -18.28
N GLU A 20 -3.48 5.51 -17.92
CA GLU A 20 -4.57 5.26 -18.89
C GLU A 20 -5.41 6.50 -19.20
N SER A 21 -5.07 7.67 -18.63
CA SER A 21 -5.80 8.91 -18.90
C SER A 21 -5.73 9.31 -20.37
N GLU A 22 -6.90 9.63 -20.94
CA GLU A 22 -7.04 10.11 -22.32
C GLU A 22 -6.65 11.60 -22.47
N VAL A 23 -6.36 12.30 -21.37
CA VAL A 23 -6.05 13.76 -21.32
C VAL A 23 -4.64 14.10 -21.86
N GLY A 24 -4.09 13.27 -22.75
CA GLY A 24 -2.80 13.51 -23.41
C GLY A 24 -1.58 13.33 -22.48
N THR A 25 -0.41 13.79 -22.91
CA THR A 25 0.87 13.57 -22.19
C THR A 25 0.97 14.32 -20.85
N GLU A 26 0.25 15.43 -20.69
CA GLU A 26 0.23 16.24 -19.47
C GLU A 26 -0.30 15.47 -18.26
N SER A 27 -1.17 14.48 -18.50
CA SER A 27 -1.70 13.56 -17.50
C SER A 27 -0.68 12.62 -16.86
N LYS A 28 0.54 12.60 -17.40
CA LYS A 28 1.66 11.76 -16.94
C LYS A 28 2.83 12.59 -16.46
N THR A 29 2.79 13.91 -16.59
CA THR A 29 3.91 14.78 -16.24
C THR A 29 3.68 15.48 -14.92
N ILE A 30 4.63 15.32 -14.00
CA ILE A 30 4.61 15.99 -12.70
C ILE A 30 4.88 17.47 -12.92
N ALA A 31 3.96 18.34 -12.53
CA ALA A 31 4.16 19.78 -12.52
C ALA A 31 4.95 20.22 -11.27
N LYS A 32 4.49 19.76 -10.10
CA LYS A 32 5.10 20.08 -8.80
C LYS A 32 4.98 18.92 -7.84
N VAL A 33 6.00 18.73 -7.02
CA VAL A 33 5.96 17.78 -5.89
C VAL A 33 5.72 18.57 -4.62
N LEU A 34 4.69 18.19 -3.85
CA LEU A 34 4.38 18.87 -2.61
C LEU A 34 5.41 18.50 -1.52
N PRO A 35 5.72 19.43 -0.61
CA PRO A 35 6.60 19.18 0.54
C PRO A 35 5.93 18.22 1.53
N TYR A 36 6.67 17.86 2.60
CA TYR A 36 6.08 17.17 3.75
C TYR A 36 5.58 18.17 4.78
N THR A 37 4.39 17.96 5.35
CA THR A 37 3.97 18.75 6.52
C THR A 37 4.89 18.50 7.72
N LYS A 38 5.01 19.50 8.59
CA LYS A 38 5.88 19.44 9.77
C LYS A 38 5.53 18.27 10.70
N GLU A 39 4.25 17.95 10.86
CA GLU A 39 3.78 16.86 11.72
C GLU A 39 4.20 15.50 11.19
N PHE A 40 4.13 15.32 9.86
CA PHE A 40 4.55 14.08 9.21
C PHE A 40 6.06 13.91 9.32
N PHE A 41 6.81 14.95 8.96
CA PHE A 41 8.27 14.98 9.08
C PHE A 41 8.72 14.64 10.50
N THR A 42 8.16 15.32 11.51
CA THR A 42 8.50 15.09 12.92
C THR A 42 8.16 13.66 13.38
N ALA A 43 7.05 13.10 12.91
CA ALA A 43 6.68 11.72 13.23
C ALA A 43 7.69 10.70 12.67
N LYS A 44 8.28 10.97 11.49
CA LYS A 44 9.27 10.09 10.86
C LYS A 44 10.66 10.18 11.45
N THR A 45 11.00 11.31 12.06
CA THR A 45 12.35 11.58 12.56
C THR A 45 12.50 11.39 14.06
N ASN A 46 11.40 11.11 14.75
CA ASN A 46 11.39 10.91 16.19
C ASN A 46 12.32 9.74 16.59
N PRO A 47 13.41 9.98 17.34
CA PRO A 47 14.37 8.94 17.72
C PRO A 47 13.76 7.80 18.55
N ARG A 48 12.62 8.06 19.22
CA ARG A 48 11.88 7.05 20.00
C ARG A 48 11.09 6.09 19.13
N ASN A 49 10.80 6.45 17.87
CA ASN A 49 10.27 5.54 16.89
C ASN A 49 11.42 4.66 16.43
N ASN A 50 11.68 3.61 17.20
CA ASN A 50 12.84 2.73 17.13
C ASN A 50 12.81 1.85 15.87
N LYS A 51 12.87 2.47 14.70
CA LYS A 51 12.86 1.79 13.43
C LYS A 51 14.24 1.92 12.80
N LYS A 52 14.93 0.77 12.70
CA LYS A 52 15.88 0.47 11.61
C LYS A 52 15.12 0.47 10.27
N ASP A 53 14.36 1.52 9.99
CA ASP A 53 13.53 1.64 8.81
C ASP A 53 14.44 1.99 7.65
N PHE A 54 14.34 1.22 6.59
CA PHE A 54 14.96 1.53 5.30
C PHE A 54 14.66 2.98 4.85
N LEU A 55 13.50 3.52 5.27
CA LEU A 55 13.05 4.89 5.02
C LEU A 55 13.33 5.90 6.15
N ALA A 56 14.05 5.56 7.22
CA ALA A 56 14.58 6.55 8.17
C ALA A 56 15.52 7.59 7.50
N GLN A 57 15.84 7.39 6.22
CA GLN A 57 16.55 8.32 5.34
C GLN A 57 15.64 9.42 4.73
N ILE A 58 14.32 9.45 5.02
CA ILE A 58 13.33 10.42 4.50
C ILE A 58 13.80 11.90 4.56
N LEU A 59 14.72 12.27 5.45
CA LEU A 59 15.23 13.65 5.55
C LEU A 59 16.38 14.02 4.63
N LYS A 60 17.11 13.06 4.08
CA LYS A 60 18.23 13.36 3.17
C LYS A 60 17.78 13.66 1.74
N TYR A 61 16.48 13.59 1.45
CA TYR A 61 15.97 13.51 0.08
C TYR A 61 14.98 14.62 -0.30
N ASP A 62 14.82 15.66 0.51
CA ASP A 62 13.96 16.79 0.15
C ASP A 62 14.44 17.45 -1.16
N ASP A 63 15.76 17.45 -1.41
CA ASP A 63 16.36 17.94 -2.64
C ASP A 63 15.94 17.14 -3.88
N ARG A 64 15.85 15.80 -3.78
CA ARG A 64 15.46 14.93 -4.91
C ARG A 64 13.99 15.07 -5.29
N ARG A 65 13.12 15.54 -4.38
CA ARG A 65 11.71 15.77 -4.71
C ARG A 65 11.56 16.87 -5.77
N LYS A 66 12.46 17.86 -5.77
CA LYS A 66 12.48 18.92 -6.78
C LYS A 66 12.94 18.40 -8.14
N GLU A 67 13.84 17.41 -8.17
CA GLU A 67 14.33 16.78 -9.40
C GLU A 67 13.23 15.99 -10.14
N LEU A 68 12.15 15.61 -9.45
CA LEU A 68 10.98 14.97 -10.06
C LEU A 68 10.05 15.97 -10.78
N GLU A 69 10.21 17.29 -10.59
CA GLU A 69 9.43 18.28 -11.31
C GLU A 69 9.71 18.20 -12.82
N ASN A 70 8.66 18.27 -13.64
CA ASN A 70 8.67 18.07 -15.09
C ASN A 70 9.00 16.65 -15.58
N SER A 71 9.32 15.71 -14.69
CA SER A 71 9.50 14.31 -15.08
C SER A 71 8.16 13.65 -15.45
N LYS A 72 8.22 12.67 -16.34
CA LYS A 72 7.08 11.87 -16.79
C LYS A 72 7.02 10.57 -16.01
N ILE A 73 5.85 10.25 -15.48
CA ILE A 73 5.55 8.95 -14.88
C ILE A 73 5.53 7.90 -16.00
N THR A 74 6.40 6.89 -15.88
CA THR A 74 6.60 5.84 -16.88
C THR A 74 5.93 4.53 -16.49
N SER A 75 5.84 4.22 -15.20
CA SER A 75 5.18 3.02 -14.71
C SER A 75 4.67 3.17 -13.28
N ILE A 76 3.60 2.43 -12.97
CA ILE A 76 3.02 2.33 -11.63
C ILE A 76 2.81 0.83 -11.36
N TYR A 77 3.50 0.30 -10.36
CA TYR A 77 3.44 -1.12 -10.01
C TYR A 77 3.55 -1.34 -8.49
N ARG A 78 3.40 -2.59 -8.05
CA ARG A 78 3.43 -2.95 -6.63
C ARG A 78 4.54 -3.96 -6.37
N ILE A 79 5.18 -3.84 -5.21
CA ILE A 79 6.02 -4.90 -4.63
C ILE A 79 5.60 -5.06 -3.17
N ALA A 80 5.20 -6.27 -2.78
CA ALA A 80 4.69 -6.54 -1.44
C ALA A 80 3.57 -5.56 -1.04
N LYS A 81 3.82 -4.68 -0.05
CA LYS A 81 2.85 -3.67 0.42
C LYS A 81 3.25 -2.24 0.00
N TYR A 82 4.09 -2.12 -1.01
CA TYR A 82 4.61 -0.86 -1.51
C TYR A 82 4.11 -0.60 -2.93
N ILE A 83 3.68 0.63 -3.17
CA ILE A 83 3.39 1.17 -4.49
C ILE A 83 4.65 1.86 -4.99
N ILE A 84 5.06 1.55 -6.21
CA ILE A 84 6.20 2.17 -6.89
C ILE A 84 5.68 2.96 -8.08
N ILE A 85 6.01 4.25 -8.13
CA ILE A 85 5.73 5.13 -9.26
C ILE A 85 7.09 5.55 -9.83
N SER A 86 7.45 5.04 -11.00
CA SER A 86 8.71 5.36 -11.66
C SER A 86 8.54 6.51 -12.63
N THR A 87 9.58 7.33 -12.77
CA THR A 87 9.64 8.40 -13.75
C THR A 87 10.76 8.19 -14.76
N ASP A 88 10.84 9.06 -15.77
CA ASP A 88 11.94 9.13 -16.73
C ASP A 88 13.18 9.87 -16.20
N ALA A 89 13.13 10.38 -14.97
CA ALA A 89 14.24 11.04 -14.29
C ALA A 89 15.11 10.08 -13.44
N SER A 90 14.97 8.76 -13.61
CA SER A 90 15.65 7.75 -12.77
C SER A 90 15.38 7.92 -11.26
N LEU A 91 14.19 8.42 -10.95
CA LEU A 91 13.69 8.61 -9.59
C LEU A 91 12.32 7.95 -9.44
N HIS A 92 12.08 7.37 -8.27
CA HIS A 92 10.89 6.57 -8.01
C HIS A 92 10.24 6.97 -6.70
N PHE A 93 8.94 7.26 -6.72
CA PHE A 93 8.18 7.28 -5.48
C PHE A 93 8.00 5.86 -4.98
N VAL A 94 8.33 5.64 -3.71
CA VAL A 94 8.07 4.40 -2.98
C VAL A 94 7.14 4.71 -1.83
N ILE A 95 5.91 4.18 -1.90
CA ILE A 95 4.81 4.53 -1.02
C ILE A 95 4.36 3.28 -0.26
N HIS A 96 4.37 3.35 1.07
CA HIS A 96 3.77 2.35 1.96
C HIS A 96 2.56 2.96 2.65
N LEU A 97 1.40 2.32 2.55
CA LEU A 97 0.16 2.89 3.11
C LEU A 97 0.08 2.80 4.65
N GLY A 98 1.01 2.11 5.30
CA GLY A 98 1.04 2.02 6.76
C GLY A 98 -0.24 1.37 7.28
N MET A 99 -0.92 2.01 8.24
CA MET A 99 -2.18 1.50 8.80
C MET A 99 -3.43 2.24 8.34
N SER A 100 -3.31 3.50 7.95
CA SER A 100 -4.42 4.41 7.68
C SER A 100 -4.18 5.30 6.47
N ALA A 101 -3.04 5.16 5.79
CA ALA A 101 -2.75 6.03 4.68
C ALA A 101 -3.51 5.61 3.43
N THR A 102 -3.87 6.61 2.63
CA THR A 102 -4.47 6.45 1.31
C THR A 102 -4.01 7.60 0.42
N VAL A 103 -4.20 7.45 -0.89
CA VAL A 103 -3.89 8.50 -1.87
C VAL A 103 -5.18 9.01 -2.48
N TYR A 104 -5.53 10.26 -2.22
CA TYR A 104 -6.72 10.88 -2.83
C TYR A 104 -6.33 11.66 -4.08
N SER A 105 -7.26 11.74 -5.04
CA SER A 105 -7.11 12.62 -6.19
C SER A 105 -8.14 13.75 -6.12
N ILE A 106 -7.70 14.97 -6.41
CA ILE A 106 -8.57 16.15 -6.54
C ILE A 106 -8.17 16.95 -7.78
N ILE A 107 -9.09 17.78 -8.27
CA ILE A 107 -8.78 18.77 -9.31
C ILE A 107 -8.36 20.07 -8.64
N ALA A 108 -7.17 20.59 -8.97
CA ALA A 108 -6.72 21.89 -8.50
C ALA A 108 -7.64 23.00 -9.04
N THR A 109 -8.10 23.89 -8.17
CA THR A 109 -8.67 25.16 -8.65
C THR A 109 -7.56 26.02 -9.26
N PRO A 110 -7.87 27.05 -10.08
CA PRO A 110 -6.86 27.97 -10.60
C PRO A 110 -6.00 28.62 -9.50
N ASN A 111 -6.60 28.89 -8.33
CA ASN A 111 -5.88 29.43 -7.17
C ASN A 111 -4.96 28.38 -6.53
N ASP A 112 -5.41 27.14 -6.37
CA ASP A 112 -4.58 26.04 -5.86
C ASP A 112 -3.35 25.84 -6.75
N ARG A 113 -3.56 25.80 -8.08
CA ARG A 113 -2.49 25.63 -9.06
C ARG A 113 -1.46 26.75 -8.97
N LYS A 114 -1.92 28.01 -8.98
CA LYS A 114 -1.05 29.19 -8.87
C LYS A 114 -0.22 29.16 -7.58
N LEU A 115 -0.85 28.83 -6.46
CA LEU A 115 -0.17 28.77 -5.15
C LEU A 115 0.92 27.69 -5.13
N ILE A 116 0.59 26.47 -5.58
CA ILE A 116 1.54 25.35 -5.62
C ILE A 116 2.70 25.64 -6.58
N GLU A 117 2.42 26.12 -7.78
CA GLU A 117 3.43 26.42 -8.79
C GLU A 117 4.37 27.56 -8.37
N SER A 118 3.90 28.53 -7.57
CA SER A 118 4.73 29.57 -6.97
C SER A 118 5.54 29.12 -5.75
N GLY A 119 5.53 27.83 -5.41
CA GLY A 119 6.26 27.25 -4.29
C GLY A 119 5.47 27.20 -2.97
N GLY A 120 4.20 27.60 -2.98
CA GLY A 120 3.33 27.65 -1.80
C GLY A 120 2.71 26.30 -1.42
N GLY A 121 3.47 25.20 -1.58
CA GLY A 121 2.96 23.85 -1.40
C GLY A 121 2.60 23.51 0.06
N LEU A 122 3.32 24.09 1.03
CA LEU A 122 2.99 23.94 2.45
C LEU A 122 1.71 24.71 2.79
N GLU A 123 1.60 25.95 2.33
CA GLU A 123 0.42 26.80 2.53
C GLU A 123 -0.83 26.15 1.93
N PHE A 124 -0.69 25.52 0.76
CA PHE A 124 -1.77 24.74 0.15
C PHE A 124 -2.21 23.56 1.03
N LEU A 125 -1.25 22.78 1.56
CA LEU A 125 -1.56 21.65 2.45
C LEU A 125 -2.20 22.13 3.76
N ASP A 126 -1.73 23.25 4.34
CA ASP A 126 -2.28 23.84 5.56
C ASP A 126 -3.71 24.35 5.33
N PHE A 127 -3.96 25.02 4.20
CA PHE A 127 -5.31 25.44 3.80
C PHE A 127 -6.23 24.23 3.61
N LEU A 128 -5.77 23.20 2.89
CA LEU A 128 -6.56 21.99 2.66
C LEU A 128 -6.87 21.26 3.98
N ASN A 129 -5.91 21.22 4.90
CA ASN A 129 -6.07 20.55 6.20
C ASN A 129 -6.92 21.34 7.19
N SER A 130 -7.11 22.64 6.99
CA SER A 130 -7.98 23.49 7.81
C SER A 130 -9.37 23.71 7.21
N SER A 131 -9.57 23.34 5.94
CA SER A 131 -10.85 23.46 5.25
C SER A 131 -11.95 22.61 5.90
N THR A 132 -13.17 23.13 5.90
CA THR A 132 -14.38 22.37 6.30
C THR A 132 -15.27 22.02 5.10
N ASP A 133 -14.98 22.61 3.93
CA ASP A 133 -15.78 22.49 2.71
C ASP A 133 -15.40 21.27 1.87
N ARG A 134 -14.28 20.60 2.17
CA ARG A 134 -13.77 19.44 1.43
C ARG A 134 -13.96 18.16 2.24
N VAL A 135 -14.59 17.16 1.63
CA VAL A 135 -14.96 15.85 2.22
C VAL A 135 -13.76 15.12 2.86
N PHE A 136 -12.56 15.33 2.31
CA PHE A 136 -11.33 14.69 2.76
C PHE A 136 -10.39 15.65 3.51
N ALA A 137 -10.85 16.81 3.96
CA ALA A 137 -9.97 17.79 4.61
C ALA A 137 -9.38 17.22 5.92
N ARG A 138 -8.12 17.57 6.19
CA ARG A 138 -7.22 17.13 7.28
C ARG A 138 -6.31 15.97 6.90
N HIS A 139 -5.20 15.88 7.62
CA HIS A 139 -4.22 14.78 7.57
C HIS A 139 -3.60 14.50 6.19
N HIS A 140 -3.63 15.46 5.26
CA HIS A 140 -2.81 15.43 4.05
C HIS A 140 -1.39 15.85 4.40
N HIS A 141 -0.43 15.00 4.04
CA HIS A 141 0.95 15.18 4.48
C HIS A 141 1.92 15.50 3.35
N THR A 142 1.61 15.09 2.12
CA THR A 142 2.41 15.36 0.93
C THR A 142 1.62 14.98 -0.32
N GLY A 143 2.22 15.05 -1.50
CA GLY A 143 1.59 14.69 -2.75
C GLY A 143 2.36 15.19 -3.97
N PHE A 144 1.70 15.20 -5.13
CA PHE A 144 2.18 15.87 -6.33
C PHE A 144 1.02 16.39 -7.19
N LEU A 145 1.28 17.48 -7.90
CA LEU A 145 0.43 18.09 -8.92
C LEU A 145 0.91 17.62 -10.30
N LEU A 146 -0.01 17.18 -11.14
CA LEU A 146 0.23 16.91 -12.56
C LEU A 146 -0.03 18.16 -13.43
N LYS A 147 0.55 18.21 -14.63
CA LYS A 147 0.39 19.34 -15.56
C LYS A 147 -1.05 19.56 -16.01
N ASP A 148 -1.85 18.50 -16.02
CA ASP A 148 -3.29 18.54 -16.30
C ASP A 148 -4.15 19.11 -15.15
N GLY A 149 -3.53 19.50 -14.03
CA GLY A 149 -4.20 20.13 -12.89
C GLY A 149 -4.68 19.16 -11.81
N ARG A 150 -4.50 17.85 -11.96
CA ARG A 150 -4.86 16.89 -10.91
C ARG A 150 -3.80 16.84 -9.81
N ILE A 151 -4.25 16.75 -8.56
CA ILE A 151 -3.38 16.63 -7.39
C ILE A 151 -3.63 15.27 -6.75
N PHE A 152 -2.55 14.51 -6.54
CA PHE A 152 -2.55 13.25 -5.79
C PHE A 152 -1.98 13.50 -4.40
N LEU A 153 -2.79 13.29 -3.37
CA LEU A 153 -2.53 13.68 -1.98
C LEU A 153 -2.39 12.46 -1.10
N PHE A 154 -1.31 12.41 -0.32
CA PHE A 154 -1.10 11.41 0.71
C PHE A 154 -1.82 11.81 1.99
N HIS A 155 -2.90 11.11 2.29
CA HIS A 155 -3.65 11.28 3.53
C HIS A 155 -3.23 10.19 4.53
N ASP A 156 -2.86 10.53 5.76
CA ASP A 156 -2.54 9.52 6.79
C ASP A 156 -2.74 10.01 8.24
N VAL A 157 -3.91 9.72 8.81
CA VAL A 157 -4.27 10.09 10.19
C VAL A 157 -3.23 9.64 11.24
N ARG A 158 -2.72 8.41 11.13
CA ARG A 158 -1.80 7.83 12.13
C ARG A 158 -0.34 8.11 11.84
N ARG A 159 -0.01 8.66 10.67
CA ARG A 159 1.36 9.01 10.23
C ARG A 159 2.32 7.81 10.22
N PHE A 160 1.79 6.62 9.98
CA PHE A 160 2.57 5.38 9.88
C PHE A 160 2.91 4.99 8.44
N GLY A 161 2.19 5.51 7.45
CA GLY A 161 2.51 5.36 6.05
C GLY A 161 3.79 6.10 5.68
N GLU A 162 4.45 5.66 4.63
CA GLU A 162 5.75 6.16 4.20
C GLU A 162 5.63 6.60 2.74
N TRP A 163 6.29 7.71 2.40
CA TRP A 163 6.40 8.20 1.03
C TRP A 163 7.84 8.65 0.87
N ALA A 164 8.59 7.98 0.01
CA ALA A 164 10.01 8.25 -0.22
C ALA A 164 10.32 8.39 -1.70
N VAL A 165 11.48 8.97 -2.01
CA VAL A 165 12.02 9.06 -3.36
C VAL A 165 13.34 8.31 -3.39
N LEU A 166 13.44 7.28 -4.23
CA LEU A 166 14.65 6.46 -4.39
C LEU A 166 15.24 6.65 -5.79
N THR A 167 16.55 6.52 -5.91
CA THR A 167 17.22 6.31 -7.21
C THR A 167 17.06 4.87 -7.69
N ASP A 168 17.43 4.59 -8.94
CA ASP A 168 17.48 3.22 -9.50
C ASP A 168 18.25 2.24 -8.58
N ASP A 169 19.45 2.63 -8.13
CA ASP A 169 20.30 1.78 -7.27
C ASP A 169 19.67 1.49 -5.90
N GLU A 170 19.06 2.50 -5.29
CA GLU A 170 18.39 2.36 -4.00
C GLU A 170 17.13 1.50 -4.13
N LEU A 171 16.37 1.67 -5.23
CA LEU A 171 15.22 0.85 -5.54
C LEU A 171 15.61 -0.61 -5.80
N ASN A 172 16.73 -0.87 -6.48
CA ASN A 172 17.23 -2.24 -6.69
C ASN A 172 17.61 -2.89 -5.36
N LYS A 173 18.37 -2.20 -4.50
CA LYS A 173 18.67 -2.68 -3.14
C LYS A 173 17.42 -2.92 -2.30
N PHE A 174 16.41 -2.07 -2.45
CA PHE A 174 15.12 -2.24 -1.80
C PHE A 174 14.44 -3.54 -2.26
N LYS A 175 14.42 -3.80 -3.58
CA LYS A 175 13.85 -5.01 -4.19
C LYS A 175 14.55 -6.28 -3.70
N ASP A 176 15.87 -6.26 -3.59
CA ASP A 176 16.66 -7.39 -3.10
C ASP A 176 16.24 -7.84 -1.69
N GLY A 177 15.78 -6.90 -0.85
CA GLY A 177 15.22 -7.18 0.47
C GLY A 177 13.99 -8.09 0.47
N PHE A 178 13.34 -8.29 -0.68
CA PHE A 178 12.18 -9.17 -0.84
C PHE A 178 12.53 -10.52 -1.48
N GLY A 179 13.78 -10.77 -1.89
CA GLY A 179 14.18 -11.97 -2.64
C GLY A 179 13.99 -13.30 -1.89
N SER A 180 13.92 -13.27 -0.55
CA SER A 180 13.62 -14.46 0.28
C SER A 180 12.13 -14.61 0.61
N SER A 181 11.24 -13.97 -0.15
CA SER A 181 9.80 -13.97 0.11
C SER A 181 9.02 -14.23 -1.17
N TRP A 182 7.83 -14.82 -1.01
CA TRP A 182 6.88 -15.03 -2.09
C TRP A 182 5.80 -13.95 -2.08
N ASP A 183 5.54 -13.34 -3.23
CA ASP A 183 4.47 -12.36 -3.42
C ASP A 183 3.34 -13.00 -4.25
N PRO A 184 2.17 -13.30 -3.64
CA PRO A 184 1.12 -14.08 -4.28
C PRO A 184 0.68 -13.49 -5.61
N HIS A 185 0.47 -12.17 -5.69
CA HIS A 185 -0.08 -11.55 -6.90
C HIS A 185 0.98 -11.36 -7.98
N LEU A 186 2.26 -11.11 -7.63
CA LEU A 186 3.33 -11.07 -8.64
C LEU A 186 3.57 -12.45 -9.26
N SER A 187 3.29 -13.52 -8.52
CA SER A 187 3.34 -14.89 -9.02
C SER A 187 2.03 -15.37 -9.63
N ASN A 188 1.10 -14.47 -9.99
CA ASN A 188 -0.23 -14.80 -10.54
C ASN A 188 -1.04 -15.78 -9.67
N PHE A 189 -0.74 -15.81 -8.38
CA PHE A 189 -1.27 -16.75 -7.40
C PHE A 189 -1.06 -18.23 -7.77
N ASP A 190 -0.01 -18.52 -8.56
CA ASP A 190 0.27 -19.86 -9.05
C ASP A 190 0.75 -20.78 -7.92
N SER A 191 0.05 -21.91 -7.75
CA SER A 191 0.39 -22.92 -6.73
C SER A 191 1.76 -23.54 -6.96
N LYS A 192 2.19 -23.70 -8.22
CA LYS A 192 3.52 -24.25 -8.51
C LYS A 192 4.62 -23.30 -8.03
N SER A 193 4.46 -21.99 -8.26
CA SER A 193 5.39 -20.98 -7.75
C SER A 193 5.50 -20.97 -6.22
N LEU A 194 4.37 -21.18 -5.50
CA LEU A 194 4.39 -21.28 -4.04
C LEU A 194 5.15 -22.54 -3.61
N ILE A 195 4.88 -23.68 -4.22
CA ILE A 195 5.56 -24.95 -3.91
C ILE A 195 7.07 -24.81 -4.15
N GLU A 196 7.46 -24.23 -5.27
CA GLU A 196 8.86 -23.96 -5.60
C GLU A 196 9.51 -23.06 -4.55
N PHE A 197 8.85 -21.96 -4.17
CA PHE A 197 9.31 -21.09 -3.08
C PHE A 197 9.47 -21.86 -1.76
N ILE A 198 8.48 -22.68 -1.39
CA ILE A 198 8.53 -23.47 -0.16
C ILE A 198 9.64 -24.53 -0.23
N ASN A 199 9.94 -25.09 -1.40
CA ASN A 199 11.04 -26.04 -1.63
C ASN A 199 12.42 -25.39 -1.55
N ASN A 200 12.55 -24.17 -2.08
CA ASN A 200 13.79 -23.43 -2.11
C ASN A 200 13.97 -22.48 -0.91
N HIS A 201 13.03 -22.49 0.04
CA HIS A 201 13.05 -21.57 1.18
C HIS A 201 14.36 -21.74 1.97
N PRO A 202 15.14 -20.67 2.25
CA PRO A 202 16.48 -20.77 2.84
C PRO A 202 16.54 -21.52 4.17
N GLN A 203 15.43 -21.52 4.91
CA GLN A 203 15.33 -22.20 6.20
C GLN A 203 14.82 -23.65 6.10
N LYS A 204 14.32 -24.12 4.94
CA LYS A 204 13.61 -25.42 4.82
C LYS A 204 14.45 -26.61 5.30
N THR A 205 15.73 -26.63 4.94
CA THR A 205 16.66 -27.72 5.30
C THR A 205 17.24 -27.56 6.71
N THR A 206 16.95 -26.46 7.40
CA THR A 206 17.49 -26.20 8.73
C THR A 206 16.70 -26.95 9.80
N ARG A 207 17.39 -27.34 10.88
CA ARG A 207 16.75 -27.93 12.06
C ARG A 207 15.62 -27.04 12.60
N LYS A 208 15.76 -25.71 12.49
CA LYS A 208 14.77 -24.73 12.90
C LYS A 208 13.44 -24.86 12.15
N TRP A 209 13.46 -25.21 10.87
CA TRP A 209 12.25 -25.44 10.08
C TRP A 209 11.67 -26.83 10.33
N ASN A 210 12.50 -27.85 10.29
CA ASN A 210 12.06 -29.24 10.44
C ASN A 210 11.50 -29.56 11.84
N GLN A 211 11.95 -28.83 12.85
CA GLN A 211 11.43 -28.90 14.23
C GLN A 211 10.55 -27.68 14.56
N SER A 212 10.14 -26.92 13.54
CA SER A 212 9.32 -25.73 13.73
C SER A 212 7.94 -26.12 14.20
N ASN A 213 7.56 -25.63 15.39
CA ASN A 213 6.18 -25.60 15.85
C ASN A 213 5.47 -24.31 15.40
N MET A 214 6.03 -23.58 14.42
CA MET A 214 5.38 -22.40 13.87
C MET A 214 4.12 -22.83 13.14
N GLY A 215 2.97 -22.43 13.69
CA GLY A 215 1.67 -22.66 13.06
C GLY A 215 1.54 -21.93 11.73
N LEU A 216 0.77 -22.51 10.82
CA LEU A 216 0.49 -22.02 9.48
C LEU A 216 0.06 -20.55 9.45
N LEU A 217 -0.83 -20.13 10.36
CA LEU A 217 -1.30 -18.74 10.42
C LEU A 217 -0.16 -17.76 10.72
N SER A 218 0.77 -18.14 11.61
CA SER A 218 1.94 -17.31 11.93
C SER A 218 2.93 -17.28 10.76
N PHE A 219 3.08 -18.39 10.05
CA PHE A 219 3.93 -18.45 8.88
C PHE A 219 3.44 -17.49 7.79
N ILE A 220 2.16 -17.52 7.44
CA ILE A 220 1.59 -16.63 6.42
C ILE A 220 1.60 -15.17 6.88
N GLY A 221 1.09 -14.90 8.08
CA GLY A 221 0.79 -13.52 8.51
C GLY A 221 1.95 -12.77 9.20
N LYS A 222 2.98 -13.46 9.71
CA LYS A 222 4.00 -12.84 10.58
C LYS A 222 5.44 -13.14 10.20
N SER A 223 5.74 -14.29 9.59
CA SER A 223 7.13 -14.66 9.29
C SER A 223 7.81 -13.76 8.25
N GLY A 224 6.99 -13.09 7.42
CA GLY A 224 7.46 -12.32 6.27
C GLY A 224 7.74 -13.17 5.02
N ALA A 225 7.61 -14.50 5.10
CA ALA A 225 7.82 -15.41 3.97
C ALA A 225 6.80 -15.22 2.85
N ILE A 226 5.54 -14.96 3.20
CA ILE A 226 4.48 -14.62 2.24
C ILE A 226 4.21 -13.13 2.39
N LYS A 227 4.51 -12.34 1.36
CA LYS A 227 4.26 -10.91 1.35
C LYS A 227 2.81 -10.65 1.04
N GLY A 228 2.31 -9.53 1.55
CA GLY A 228 0.98 -9.08 1.19
C GLY A 228 -0.15 -9.65 2.04
N CYS A 229 -0.07 -10.90 2.52
CA CYS A 229 -1.06 -11.47 3.45
C CYS A 229 -0.73 -11.07 4.91
N GLY A 230 -1.40 -10.04 5.43
CA GLY A 230 -1.34 -9.68 6.86
C GLY A 230 -2.36 -10.46 7.69
N ALA A 231 -2.82 -9.85 8.79
CA ALA A 231 -3.65 -10.52 9.80
C ALA A 231 -5.05 -10.87 9.31
N ILE A 232 -5.61 -10.08 8.38
CA ILE A 232 -6.97 -10.31 7.86
C ILE A 232 -6.92 -11.45 6.85
N TYR A 233 -6.13 -11.29 5.79
CA TYR A 233 -6.15 -12.27 4.70
C TYR A 233 -5.48 -13.58 5.09
N SER A 234 -4.48 -13.60 5.96
CA SER A 234 -3.95 -14.89 6.46
C SER A 234 -5.00 -15.73 7.18
N ARG A 235 -5.92 -15.11 7.94
CA ARG A 235 -7.03 -15.82 8.60
C ARG A 235 -8.06 -16.32 7.58
N GLU A 236 -8.47 -15.46 6.65
CA GLU A 236 -9.45 -15.85 5.62
C GLU A 236 -8.91 -16.96 4.72
N VAL A 237 -7.63 -16.89 4.31
CA VAL A 237 -7.01 -17.91 3.47
C VAL A 237 -6.88 -19.25 4.19
N VAL A 238 -6.43 -19.26 5.45
CA VAL A 238 -6.36 -20.48 6.26
C VAL A 238 -7.75 -21.06 6.51
N PHE A 239 -8.72 -20.20 6.76
CA PHE A 239 -10.11 -20.62 6.92
C PHE A 239 -10.67 -21.23 5.63
N ALA A 240 -10.45 -20.58 4.49
CA ALA A 240 -10.90 -21.03 3.18
C ALA A 240 -10.23 -22.34 2.75
N SER A 241 -8.98 -22.57 3.14
CA SER A 241 -8.29 -23.84 2.88
C SER A 241 -8.74 -24.99 3.80
N GLY A 242 -9.50 -24.70 4.86
CA GLY A 242 -9.95 -25.72 5.81
C GLY A 242 -8.82 -26.30 6.68
N LEU A 243 -7.65 -25.65 6.71
CA LEU A 243 -6.50 -26.07 7.53
C LEU A 243 -6.58 -25.48 8.93
N ASP A 244 -6.05 -26.20 9.92
CA ASP A 244 -5.97 -25.68 11.28
C ASP A 244 -4.91 -24.56 11.35
N PRO A 245 -5.23 -23.37 11.90
CA PRO A 245 -4.27 -22.27 12.03
C PRO A 245 -2.98 -22.60 12.78
N SER A 246 -3.04 -23.58 13.68
CA SER A 246 -1.95 -24.07 14.51
C SER A 246 -1.15 -25.21 13.88
N THR A 247 -1.59 -25.76 12.73
CA THR A 247 -0.86 -26.82 12.03
C THR A 247 0.59 -26.39 11.79
N PRO A 248 1.59 -27.14 12.30
CA PRO A 248 2.99 -26.84 12.06
C PRO A 248 3.33 -26.85 10.57
N ILE A 249 4.08 -25.86 10.10
CA ILE A 249 4.50 -25.80 8.69
C ILE A 249 5.32 -27.01 8.24
N SER A 250 5.99 -27.68 9.18
CA SER A 250 6.78 -28.89 8.94
C SER A 250 5.93 -30.13 8.69
N SER A 251 4.66 -30.14 9.11
CA SER A 251 3.75 -31.28 8.90
C SER A 251 2.88 -31.15 7.65
N LEU A 252 2.89 -29.98 6.99
CA LEU A 252 2.12 -29.74 5.77
C LEU A 252 2.74 -30.48 4.58
N LYS A 253 1.89 -31.16 3.82
CA LYS A 253 2.24 -31.88 2.60
C LYS A 253 2.00 -30.98 1.38
N GLU A 254 2.47 -31.41 0.23
CA GLU A 254 2.34 -30.66 -1.02
C GLU A 254 0.88 -30.32 -1.36
N TYR A 255 -0.05 -31.27 -1.16
CA TYR A 255 -1.47 -31.02 -1.41
C TYR A 255 -2.05 -29.92 -0.49
N ASP A 256 -1.54 -29.78 0.75
CA ASP A 256 -1.96 -28.71 1.66
C ASP A 256 -1.52 -27.35 1.11
N TRP A 257 -0.30 -27.26 0.58
CA TRP A 257 0.23 -26.04 -0.04
C TRP A 257 -0.51 -25.67 -1.33
N ILE A 258 -0.89 -26.65 -2.15
CA ILE A 258 -1.71 -26.43 -3.34
C ILE A 258 -3.08 -25.86 -2.95
N ASN A 259 -3.74 -26.49 -1.97
CA ASN A 259 -5.04 -26.04 -1.50
C ASN A 259 -4.97 -24.63 -0.88
N LEU A 260 -3.90 -24.35 -0.13
CA LEU A 260 -3.63 -23.02 0.41
C LEU A 260 -3.43 -21.97 -0.69
N ALA A 261 -2.66 -22.28 -1.74
CA ALA A 261 -2.45 -21.37 -2.87
C ALA A 261 -3.74 -21.06 -3.61
N ASN A 262 -4.57 -22.07 -3.90
CA ASN A 262 -5.85 -21.88 -4.57
C ASN A 262 -6.83 -21.06 -3.70
N SER A 263 -6.84 -21.31 -2.39
CA SER A 263 -7.63 -20.53 -1.43
C SER A 263 -7.16 -19.08 -1.38
N MET A 264 -5.83 -18.87 -1.44
CA MET A 264 -5.23 -17.54 -1.47
C MET A 264 -5.57 -16.78 -2.76
N GLN A 265 -5.49 -17.44 -3.91
CA GLN A 265 -5.91 -16.87 -5.19
C GLN A 265 -7.37 -16.39 -5.10
N THR A 266 -8.26 -17.25 -4.62
CA THR A 266 -9.69 -16.96 -4.51
C THR A 266 -9.94 -15.76 -3.59
N VAL A 267 -9.47 -15.85 -2.33
CA VAL A 267 -9.70 -14.83 -1.30
C VAL A 267 -9.12 -13.46 -1.70
N LEU A 268 -7.87 -13.44 -2.19
CA LEU A 268 -7.21 -12.19 -2.55
C LEU A 268 -7.79 -11.59 -3.84
N SER A 269 -8.14 -12.41 -4.84
CA SER A 269 -8.74 -11.91 -6.08
C SER A 269 -10.14 -11.36 -5.86
N GLU A 270 -10.98 -12.07 -5.09
CA GLU A 270 -12.29 -11.55 -4.67
C GLU A 270 -12.14 -10.23 -3.92
N SER A 271 -11.17 -10.16 -3.01
CA SER A 271 -10.91 -8.94 -2.27
C SER A 271 -10.46 -7.79 -3.15
N ILE A 272 -9.57 -8.00 -4.11
CA ILE A 272 -9.16 -6.97 -5.07
C ILE A 272 -10.37 -6.50 -5.88
N SER A 273 -11.20 -7.45 -6.37
CA SER A 273 -12.41 -7.14 -7.14
C SER A 273 -13.42 -6.32 -6.35
N ASP A 274 -13.53 -6.54 -5.04
CA ASP A 274 -14.41 -5.78 -4.14
C ASP A 274 -13.75 -4.49 -3.60
N GLY A 275 -12.56 -4.11 -4.11
CA GLY A 275 -11.86 -2.90 -3.70
C GLY A 275 -11.17 -2.99 -2.33
N GLY A 276 -10.98 -4.19 -1.78
CA GLY A 276 -10.34 -4.43 -0.49
C GLY A 276 -11.29 -4.39 0.72
N THR A 277 -10.70 -4.48 1.91
CA THR A 277 -11.35 -4.26 3.21
C THR A 277 -11.09 -2.85 3.71
N ALA A 278 -12.08 -2.28 4.39
CA ALA A 278 -11.94 -0.99 5.05
C ALA A 278 -12.56 -1.12 6.44
N PHE A 279 -11.75 -1.24 7.50
CA PHE A 279 -12.27 -1.41 8.87
C PHE A 279 -12.19 -0.10 9.66
N ASN A 280 -13.31 0.30 10.27
CA ASN A 280 -13.36 1.41 11.23
C ASN A 280 -13.32 0.94 12.69
N SER A 281 -12.76 1.77 13.57
CA SER A 281 -12.89 1.66 15.03
C SER A 281 -14.30 2.09 15.46
N LYS A 282 -14.86 1.37 16.45
CA LYS A 282 -16.25 1.31 16.95
C LYS A 282 -17.00 2.61 17.32
N ASP A 283 -16.53 3.81 16.99
CA ASP A 283 -17.14 5.06 17.48
C ASP A 283 -18.03 5.81 16.47
N THR A 284 -18.32 5.26 15.29
CA THR A 284 -19.34 5.80 14.39
C THR A 284 -19.95 4.69 13.54
N ASP A 285 -21.08 4.13 13.98
CA ASP A 285 -21.83 3.07 13.27
C ASP A 285 -22.88 3.62 12.28
N ASP A 286 -22.94 4.94 12.07
CA ASP A 286 -23.75 5.49 10.97
C ASP A 286 -22.97 5.34 9.67
N ALA A 287 -23.30 4.30 8.90
CA ALA A 287 -22.75 4.04 7.58
C ALA A 287 -22.75 5.29 6.69
N ASP A 288 -23.72 6.19 6.82
CA ASP A 288 -23.77 7.45 6.07
C ASP A 288 -22.80 8.52 6.60
N SER A 289 -22.54 8.58 7.91
CA SER A 289 -21.50 9.45 8.51
C SER A 289 -20.07 8.98 8.20
N VAL A 290 -19.93 7.68 7.97
CA VAL A 290 -18.70 6.97 7.64
C VAL A 290 -18.42 7.08 6.13
N ARG A 291 -19.47 6.97 5.29
CA ARG A 291 -19.44 7.29 3.86
C ARG A 291 -19.15 8.76 3.61
N SER A 292 -19.67 9.66 4.45
CA SER A 292 -19.45 11.11 4.34
C SER A 292 -18.04 11.56 4.71
N ARG A 293 -17.22 10.71 5.35
CA ARG A 293 -15.80 11.00 5.65
C ARG A 293 -14.84 10.48 4.56
N GLY A 294 -15.32 9.65 3.63
CA GLY A 294 -14.53 9.23 2.48
C GLY A 294 -13.44 8.18 2.76
N ASP A 295 -13.37 7.64 3.98
CA ASP A 295 -12.39 6.63 4.39
C ASP A 295 -12.53 5.26 3.68
N PHE A 296 -13.63 5.06 2.93
CA PHE A 296 -14.00 3.82 2.22
C PHE A 296 -14.00 4.00 0.71
N VAL A 297 -13.73 5.22 0.26
CA VAL A 297 -13.84 5.63 -1.13
C VAL A 297 -12.44 5.56 -1.72
N ARG A 298 -12.27 4.65 -2.67
CA ARG A 298 -11.07 4.55 -3.51
C ARG A 298 -10.81 5.89 -4.22
N PRO A 299 -9.57 6.16 -4.67
CA PRO A 299 -9.31 7.30 -5.54
C PRO A 299 -10.34 7.40 -6.68
N SER A 300 -10.77 6.27 -7.26
CA SER A 300 -11.79 6.17 -8.32
C SER A 300 -13.23 6.49 -7.91
N GLY A 301 -13.51 6.78 -6.64
CA GLY A 301 -14.87 7.03 -6.16
C GLY A 301 -15.65 5.76 -5.80
N GLN A 302 -15.08 4.58 -6.01
CA GLN A 302 -15.73 3.29 -5.71
C GLN A 302 -15.56 2.90 -4.24
N LEU A 303 -16.56 2.22 -3.68
CA LEU A 303 -16.52 1.75 -2.29
C LEU A 303 -15.87 0.37 -2.15
N SER A 304 -15.01 0.21 -1.15
CA SER A 304 -14.48 -1.10 -0.72
C SER A 304 -15.55 -1.91 0.03
N ARG A 305 -15.77 -3.17 -0.36
CA ARG A 305 -16.86 -4.01 0.18
C ARG A 305 -16.45 -5.38 0.71
N TYR A 306 -15.18 -5.80 0.58
CA TYR A 306 -14.80 -7.18 0.92
C TYR A 306 -15.03 -7.53 2.40
N GLN A 307 -14.99 -6.53 3.29
CA GLN A 307 -15.27 -6.73 4.71
C GLN A 307 -16.63 -7.40 4.99
N GLU A 308 -17.64 -7.14 4.15
CA GLU A 308 -18.98 -7.71 4.25
C GLU A 308 -18.99 -9.21 3.93
N LYS A 309 -17.96 -9.71 3.26
CA LYS A 309 -17.81 -11.10 2.81
C LYS A 309 -16.88 -11.94 3.69
N LEU A 310 -16.20 -11.34 4.68
CA LEU A 310 -15.28 -12.06 5.57
C LEU A 310 -15.97 -13.20 6.31
N LYS A 311 -15.44 -14.42 6.15
CA LYS A 311 -16.05 -15.65 6.65
C LYS A 311 -15.47 -16.05 7.99
N SER A 312 -14.16 -15.89 8.21
CA SER A 312 -13.52 -16.28 9.47
C SER A 312 -14.01 -15.47 10.67
N TYR A 313 -14.42 -14.21 10.44
CA TYR A 313 -14.96 -13.32 11.47
C TYR A 313 -16.45 -13.55 11.77
N LYS A 314 -17.25 -14.00 10.79
CA LYS A 314 -18.68 -14.32 11.00
C LYS A 314 -18.91 -15.57 11.85
N LYS A 315 -17.95 -16.50 11.88
CA LYS A 315 -18.07 -17.76 12.63
C LYS A 315 -17.78 -17.62 14.14
N LYS A 316 -17.43 -16.41 14.61
CA LYS A 316 -17.19 -16.10 16.04
C LYS A 316 -18.41 -15.52 16.76
N HIS A 317 -19.58 -15.49 16.11
CA HIS A 317 -20.88 -15.12 16.69
C HIS A 317 -21.92 -16.16 16.31
#